data_AF-A0A226F4J6-F1
#
_entry.id   AF-A0A226F4J6-F1
#
_cell.length_a   1.000
_cell.length_b   1.000
_cell.length_c   1.000
_cell.angle_alpha   90.00
_cell.angle_beta   90.00
_cell.angle_gamma   90.00
#
_symmetry.space_group_name_H-M   'P 1'
#
loop_
_entity.id
_entity.type
_entity.pdbx_description
1 polymer ?
#
loop_
_entity_poly.entity_id
_entity_poly.type
_entity_poly.pdbx_seq_one_letter_code
_entity_poly.pdbx_strand_id
1 'polypeptide(L)'
;MKPVTSLSIFLVLVAIAWGADTDSDSHEDSKASRYSRPNYDHIDYYDCSGKPNGQYIHPSDCTRFIICSNGYASDMACPNCDLANTLCFGIPFLRYDAFKERCEWPKITECIVDPPPTDTPEETEGTTAEATTTTKKTTTTTTEEPTTQTPVANITICHGITAGLPCGKNQCQPCGYCWNLHSFYFRCQRDFPSDPKLDITGVWVHESCDGDLWWDPDLKPSSGVEDGFGGACNKWDNLSNATRDGYLADENCVIIPEVCEWGQDEEDKCTGRYWYYDPKHMEDREDLECPDGLKWDQASETCRKCVDGCEC
;
A
#
# COMPACT_ATOMS: atom_id res chain seq x y z
N MET A 1 30.74 78.06 -12.71
CA MET A 1 29.33 78.39 -13.02
C MET A 1 28.45 77.24 -12.50
N LYS A 2 27.56 77.53 -11.54
CA LYS A 2 26.31 76.78 -11.23
C LYS A 2 25.31 77.00 -12.41
N PRO A 3 24.17 76.29 -12.61
CA PRO A 3 23.24 75.65 -11.63
C PRO A 3 22.76 74.22 -12.02
N VAL A 4 22.24 73.35 -11.14
CA VAL A 4 20.92 73.25 -10.44
C VAL A 4 19.69 73.29 -11.37
N THR A 5 18.96 72.17 -11.47
CA THR A 5 17.49 72.04 -11.76
C THR A 5 17.11 70.59 -11.37
N SER A 6 16.25 70.25 -10.40
CA SER A 6 14.93 70.71 -9.93
C SER A 6 13.75 70.15 -10.76
N LEU A 7 12.69 69.74 -10.04
CA LEU A 7 11.34 69.29 -10.46
C LEU A 7 11.22 67.81 -10.89
N SER A 8 10.20 67.04 -10.52
CA SER A 8 9.05 67.28 -9.62
C SER A 8 8.36 65.96 -9.29
N ILE A 9 7.99 65.81 -8.03
CA ILE A 9 7.08 64.77 -7.53
C ILE A 9 5.67 65.07 -8.04
N PHE A 10 5.05 64.14 -8.77
CA PHE A 10 3.61 64.10 -8.95
C PHE A 10 3.02 62.95 -8.14
N LEU A 11 2.56 63.31 -6.94
CA LEU A 11 1.59 62.57 -6.16
C LEU A 11 0.26 62.57 -6.93
N VAL A 12 -0.14 61.42 -7.47
CA VAL A 12 -1.51 61.22 -7.94
C VAL A 12 -2.29 60.55 -6.81
N LEU A 13 -3.02 61.38 -6.06
CA LEU A 13 -4.11 60.95 -5.19
C LEU A 13 -5.30 60.56 -6.08
N VAL A 14 -5.59 59.26 -6.16
CA VAL A 14 -6.91 58.79 -6.61
C VAL A 14 -7.71 58.44 -5.37
N ALA A 15 -8.59 59.35 -4.98
CA ALA A 15 -9.69 59.06 -4.08
C ALA A 15 -10.85 58.52 -4.92
N ILE A 16 -11.23 57.27 -4.72
CA ILE A 16 -12.56 56.78 -5.07
C ILE A 16 -13.13 56.13 -3.82
N ALA A 17 -14.29 56.62 -3.44
CA ALA A 17 -14.98 56.31 -2.21
C ALA A 17 -16.27 55.56 -2.54
N TRP A 18 -16.50 54.48 -1.77
CA TRP A 18 -17.75 53.77 -1.47
C TRP A 18 -18.63 53.26 -2.61
N GLY A 19 -18.61 51.93 -2.78
CA GLY A 19 -19.79 51.13 -3.14
C GLY A 19 -19.90 50.02 -2.10
N ALA A 20 -20.94 50.10 -1.26
CA ALA A 20 -21.38 49.01 -0.41
C ALA A 20 -22.58 48.35 -1.10
N ASP A 21 -22.43 47.10 -1.49
CA ASP A 21 -23.50 46.14 -1.83
C ASP A 21 -22.93 44.78 -1.44
N THR A 22 -23.36 44.23 -0.30
CA THR A 22 -24.44 43.22 -0.16
C THR A 22 -24.14 41.90 -0.89
N ASP A 23 -24.05 40.85 -0.07
CA ASP A 23 -23.75 39.47 -0.43
C ASP A 23 -24.68 38.93 -1.52
N SER A 24 -24.10 38.26 -2.52
CA SER A 24 -24.72 37.09 -3.12
C SER A 24 -23.64 36.19 -3.69
N ASP A 25 -23.56 34.98 -3.13
CA ASP A 25 -22.88 33.82 -3.66
C ASP A 25 -22.92 33.77 -5.19
N SER A 26 -21.74 33.85 -5.80
CA SER A 26 -21.46 33.05 -6.97
C SER A 26 -20.03 32.57 -6.79
N HIS A 27 -19.92 31.37 -6.21
CA HIS A 27 -18.72 30.56 -6.40
C HIS A 27 -18.46 30.54 -7.91
N GLU A 28 -17.41 31.25 -8.27
CA GLU A 28 -16.75 31.17 -9.56
C GLU A 28 -16.63 29.69 -9.89
N ASP A 29 -17.32 29.28 -10.97
CA ASP A 29 -17.18 27.98 -11.61
C ASP A 29 -15.72 27.82 -12.05
N SER A 30 -14.86 27.51 -11.07
CA SER A 30 -13.68 26.73 -11.30
C SER A 30 -14.17 25.50 -12.04
N LYS A 31 -13.57 25.24 -13.21
CA LYS A 31 -13.73 23.98 -13.94
C LYS A 31 -13.32 22.83 -13.01
N ALA A 32 -14.21 22.44 -12.10
CA ALA A 32 -14.08 21.27 -11.27
C ALA A 32 -14.15 20.10 -12.24
N SER A 33 -13.00 19.45 -12.39
CA SER A 33 -12.80 18.04 -12.74
C SER A 33 -14.03 17.33 -13.32
N ARG A 34 -13.92 16.86 -14.57
CA ARG A 34 -14.95 16.11 -15.32
C ARG A 34 -15.44 14.80 -14.65
N TYR A 35 -15.06 14.52 -13.40
CA TYR A 35 -15.37 13.29 -12.70
C TYR A 35 -15.62 13.50 -11.20
N SER A 36 -16.23 14.60 -10.73
CA SER A 36 -16.62 14.67 -9.31
C SER A 36 -17.87 13.81 -9.06
N ARG A 37 -17.73 12.74 -8.26
CA ARG A 37 -18.86 11.87 -7.87
C ARG A 37 -19.41 12.32 -6.51
N PRO A 38 -20.74 12.49 -6.38
CA PRO A 38 -21.33 12.86 -5.10
C PRO A 38 -21.34 11.68 -4.11
N ASN A 39 -21.23 12.04 -2.83
CA ASN A 39 -21.54 11.17 -1.70
C ASN A 39 -23.03 11.31 -1.34
N TYR A 40 -23.63 10.26 -0.80
CA TYR A 40 -25.03 10.23 -0.39
C TYR A 40 -25.14 9.88 1.09
N ASP A 41 -25.82 10.72 1.86
CA ASP A 41 -26.12 10.44 3.26
C ASP A 41 -27.50 9.81 3.41
N HIS A 42 -27.68 9.02 4.48
CA HIS A 42 -28.96 8.41 4.84
C HIS A 42 -29.59 7.58 3.72
N ILE A 43 -28.79 6.72 3.09
CA ILE A 43 -29.28 5.78 2.08
C ILE A 43 -30.12 4.67 2.74
N ASP A 44 -31.09 4.13 2.00
CA ASP A 44 -32.03 3.11 2.46
C ASP A 44 -31.82 1.73 1.80
N TYR A 45 -30.99 1.65 0.76
CA TYR A 45 -30.68 0.39 0.06
C TYR A 45 -29.65 -0.50 0.77
N TYR A 46 -29.00 0.01 1.83
CA TYR A 46 -28.02 -0.72 2.63
C TYR A 46 -28.39 -0.63 4.11
N ASP A 47 -28.58 -1.78 4.76
CA ASP A 47 -28.99 -1.83 6.17
C ASP A 47 -27.79 -1.89 7.12
N CYS A 48 -27.65 -0.83 7.92
CA CYS A 48 -26.66 -0.74 9.00
C CYS A 48 -27.21 -1.20 10.36
N SER A 49 -28.46 -1.67 10.44
CA SER A 49 -29.07 -2.14 11.69
C SER A 49 -28.29 -3.33 12.25
N GLY A 50 -27.81 -3.19 13.49
CA GLY A 50 -27.02 -4.23 14.16
C GLY A 50 -25.57 -4.37 13.67
N LYS A 51 -25.13 -3.54 12.71
CA LYS A 51 -23.71 -3.46 12.32
C LYS A 51 -22.95 -2.46 13.22
N PRO A 52 -21.68 -2.73 13.58
CA PRO A 52 -20.82 -1.75 14.22
C PRO A 52 -20.64 -0.49 13.37
N ASN A 53 -20.29 0.63 14.01
CA ASN A 53 -19.86 1.82 13.28
C ASN A 53 -18.56 1.50 12.52
N GLY A 54 -18.48 1.86 11.26
CA GLY A 54 -17.34 1.51 10.41
C GLY A 54 -17.60 1.69 8.93
N GLN A 55 -16.61 1.30 8.13
CA GLN A 55 -16.69 1.33 6.67
C GLN A 55 -16.89 -0.09 6.14
N TYR A 56 -17.68 -0.22 5.08
CA TYR A 56 -18.13 -1.49 4.50
C TYR A 56 -18.04 -1.42 2.98
N ILE A 57 -17.94 -2.59 2.35
CA ILE A 57 -17.90 -2.73 0.89
C ILE A 57 -19.24 -2.27 0.31
N HIS A 58 -19.20 -1.57 -0.82
CA HIS A 58 -20.41 -1.22 -1.55
C HIS A 58 -20.94 -2.46 -2.32
N PRO A 59 -22.25 -2.75 -2.29
CA PRO A 59 -22.81 -4.00 -2.82
C PRO A 59 -22.69 -4.18 -4.34
N SER A 60 -22.45 -3.10 -5.09
CA SER A 60 -22.41 -3.16 -6.56
C SER A 60 -21.37 -2.26 -7.22
N ASP A 61 -20.55 -1.54 -6.45
CA ASP A 61 -19.63 -0.55 -7.00
C ASP A 61 -18.36 -0.45 -6.14
N CYS A 62 -17.32 -1.17 -6.52
CA CYS A 62 -16.04 -1.19 -5.79
C CYS A 62 -15.28 0.15 -5.82
N THR A 63 -15.77 1.16 -6.53
CA THR A 63 -15.23 2.53 -6.46
C THR A 63 -16.00 3.41 -5.46
N ARG A 64 -16.80 2.76 -4.61
CA ARG A 64 -17.57 3.34 -3.51
C ARG A 64 -17.49 2.45 -2.27
N PHE A 65 -17.87 2.98 -1.13
CA PHE A 65 -17.95 2.27 0.14
C PHE A 65 -19.08 2.81 1.00
N ILE A 66 -19.59 2.00 1.93
CA ILE A 66 -20.65 2.39 2.84
C ILE A 66 -20.07 2.72 4.21
N ILE A 67 -20.45 3.85 4.79
CA ILE A 67 -20.19 4.16 6.19
C ILE A 67 -21.45 3.86 6.99
N CYS A 68 -21.35 3.00 8.00
CA CYS A 68 -22.37 2.86 9.02
C CYS A 68 -22.03 3.73 10.24
N SER A 69 -22.99 4.54 10.67
CA SER A 69 -22.89 5.33 11.90
C SER A 69 -24.25 5.37 12.61
N ASN A 70 -24.31 4.81 13.83
CA ASN A 70 -25.52 4.74 14.66
C ASN A 70 -26.73 4.13 13.93
N GLY A 71 -26.49 3.12 13.10
CA GLY A 71 -27.54 2.45 12.30
C GLY A 71 -27.92 3.17 11.01
N TYR A 72 -27.35 4.33 10.71
CA TYR A 72 -27.53 5.02 9.43
C TYR A 72 -26.41 4.68 8.46
N ALA A 73 -26.77 4.50 7.18
CA ALA A 73 -25.84 4.24 6.10
C ALA A 73 -25.58 5.53 5.28
N SER A 74 -24.32 5.78 4.93
CA SER A 74 -23.91 6.77 3.94
C SER A 74 -23.07 6.09 2.86
N ASP A 75 -23.29 6.43 1.60
CA ASP A 75 -22.55 5.93 0.44
C ASP A 75 -21.52 6.96 -0.03
N MET A 76 -20.25 6.57 0.03
CA MET A 76 -19.10 7.42 -0.19
C MET A 76 -18.36 6.99 -1.45
N ALA A 77 -18.10 7.94 -2.35
CA ALA A 77 -17.29 7.73 -3.53
C ALA A 77 -15.80 7.77 -3.19
N CYS A 78 -15.03 6.86 -3.78
CA CYS A 78 -13.58 6.98 -3.78
C CYS A 78 -13.12 8.16 -4.65
N PRO A 79 -11.96 8.76 -4.33
CA PRO A 79 -11.39 9.84 -5.13
C PRO A 79 -11.12 9.42 -6.58
N ASN A 80 -10.93 10.42 -7.43
CA ASN A 80 -10.55 10.21 -8.83
C ASN A 80 -9.17 9.56 -8.88
N CYS A 81 -9.04 8.58 -9.77
CA CYS A 81 -7.75 8.04 -10.15
C CYS A 81 -7.16 8.99 -11.20
N ASP A 82 -5.95 9.47 -10.99
CA ASP A 82 -5.23 10.23 -12.01
C ASP A 82 -4.99 9.31 -13.21
N LEU A 83 -5.73 9.52 -14.31
CA LEU A 83 -5.67 8.66 -15.48
C LEU A 83 -4.28 8.63 -16.15
N ALA A 84 -3.41 9.60 -15.88
CA ALA A 84 -2.02 9.57 -16.32
C ALA A 84 -1.15 8.62 -15.48
N ASN A 85 -1.62 8.19 -14.31
CA ASN A 85 -0.96 7.24 -13.44
C ASN A 85 -1.18 5.80 -13.95
N THR A 86 -0.09 5.07 -14.17
CA THR A 86 -0.12 3.69 -14.66
C THR A 86 -0.81 2.70 -13.71
N LEU A 87 -0.99 3.07 -12.44
CA LEU A 87 -1.72 2.29 -11.43
C LEU A 87 -3.26 2.36 -11.58
N CYS A 88 -3.77 3.25 -12.42
CA CYS A 88 -5.22 3.41 -12.65
C CYS A 88 -5.78 2.46 -13.71
N PHE A 89 -4.95 1.91 -14.60
CA PHE A 89 -5.38 0.98 -15.67
C PHE A 89 -6.57 1.50 -16.51
N GLY A 90 -6.63 2.83 -16.75
CA GLY A 90 -7.74 3.47 -17.46
C GLY A 90 -9.05 3.58 -16.66
N ILE A 91 -9.04 3.22 -15.38
CA ILE A 91 -10.18 3.36 -14.47
C ILE A 91 -10.16 4.77 -13.87
N PRO A 92 -11.27 5.53 -13.93
CA PRO A 92 -11.30 6.93 -13.52
C PRO A 92 -11.34 7.18 -12.01
N PHE A 93 -11.51 6.13 -11.20
CA PHE A 93 -11.68 6.21 -9.74
C PHE A 93 -10.82 5.18 -9.02
N LEU A 94 -10.35 5.54 -7.83
CA LEU A 94 -9.76 4.57 -6.90
C LEU A 94 -10.82 3.55 -6.49
N ARG A 95 -10.36 2.39 -6.02
CA ARG A 95 -11.22 1.31 -5.53
C ARG A 95 -11.11 1.21 -4.01
N TYR A 96 -12.20 0.88 -3.36
CA TYR A 96 -12.20 0.71 -1.92
C TYR A 96 -11.54 -0.61 -1.50
N ASP A 97 -10.53 -0.53 -0.65
CA ASP A 97 -9.84 -1.66 -0.03
C ASP A 97 -10.34 -1.80 1.41
N ALA A 98 -11.24 -2.76 1.64
CA ALA A 98 -11.84 -3.00 2.95
C ALA A 98 -10.84 -3.53 4.00
N PHE A 99 -9.71 -4.11 3.58
CA PHE A 99 -8.68 -4.57 4.52
C PHE A 99 -7.86 -3.39 5.07
N LYS A 100 -7.65 -2.37 4.24
CA LYS A 100 -6.93 -1.14 4.62
C LYS A 100 -7.85 0.00 5.05
N GLU A 101 -9.16 -0.21 4.98
CA GLU A 101 -10.23 0.76 5.21
C GLU A 101 -10.02 2.09 4.47
N ARG A 102 -9.56 2.01 3.20
CA ARG A 102 -9.25 3.20 2.39
C ARG A 102 -9.39 2.94 0.90
N CYS A 103 -9.50 4.03 0.13
CA CYS A 103 -9.41 3.95 -1.33
C CYS A 103 -7.97 3.73 -1.79
N GLU A 104 -7.79 2.80 -2.72
CA GLU A 104 -6.52 2.29 -3.18
C GLU A 104 -6.50 2.20 -4.72
N TRP A 105 -5.29 2.20 -5.29
CA TRP A 105 -5.12 2.16 -6.74
C TRP A 105 -5.68 0.87 -7.37
N PRO A 106 -6.47 0.95 -8.45
CA PRO A 106 -7.10 -0.21 -9.08
C PRO A 106 -6.17 -1.34 -9.52
N LYS A 107 -4.89 -1.06 -9.79
CA LYS A 107 -3.88 -2.07 -10.15
C LYS A 107 -3.48 -2.96 -8.97
N ILE A 108 -3.56 -2.47 -7.73
CA ILE A 108 -3.10 -3.18 -6.53
C ILE A 108 -4.24 -3.55 -5.58
N THR A 109 -5.49 -3.25 -5.96
CA THR A 109 -6.68 -3.68 -5.24
C THR A 109 -7.71 -4.24 -6.20
N GLU A 110 -8.18 -5.44 -5.90
CA GLU A 110 -9.22 -6.10 -6.69
C GLU A 110 -10.58 -5.45 -6.45
N CYS A 111 -11.44 -5.48 -7.45
CA CYS A 111 -12.80 -4.97 -7.32
C CYS A 111 -13.64 -5.99 -6.55
N ILE A 112 -13.79 -5.77 -5.24
CA ILE A 112 -14.65 -6.59 -4.39
C ILE A 112 -15.98 -5.86 -4.22
N VAL A 113 -17.08 -6.55 -4.51
CA VAL A 113 -18.45 -6.11 -4.22
C VAL A 113 -19.13 -7.18 -3.40
N ASP A 114 -19.95 -6.78 -2.42
CA ASP A 114 -20.75 -7.76 -1.67
C ASP A 114 -21.79 -8.37 -2.60
N PRO A 115 -21.82 -9.70 -2.80
CA PRO A 115 -22.83 -10.29 -3.65
C PRO A 115 -24.22 -9.98 -3.08
N PRO A 116 -25.19 -9.56 -3.93
CA PRO A 116 -26.53 -9.28 -3.45
C PRO A 116 -27.13 -10.56 -2.84
N PRO A 117 -27.93 -10.45 -1.76
CA PRO A 117 -28.63 -11.59 -1.20
C PRO A 117 -29.52 -12.19 -2.30
N THR A 118 -29.16 -13.39 -2.75
CA THR A 118 -29.89 -14.09 -3.79
C THR A 118 -31.07 -14.80 -3.15
N ASP A 119 -32.22 -14.12 -3.09
CA ASP A 119 -33.51 -14.77 -2.83
C ASP A 119 -33.83 -15.68 -4.03
N THR A 120 -33.48 -16.96 -3.94
CA THR A 120 -34.05 -17.99 -4.80
C THR A 120 -34.43 -19.21 -3.94
N PRO A 121 -35.72 -19.58 -3.88
CA PRO A 121 -36.15 -20.75 -3.15
C PRO A 121 -35.74 -22.01 -3.93
N GLU A 122 -34.87 -22.81 -3.36
CA GLU A 122 -34.46 -24.10 -3.90
C GLU A 122 -35.66 -25.06 -3.88
N GLU A 123 -36.08 -25.42 -5.10
CA GLU A 123 -37.19 -26.30 -5.41
C GLU A 123 -36.90 -27.74 -4.97
N THR A 124 -37.93 -28.34 -4.41
CA THR A 124 -37.95 -29.63 -3.73
C THR A 124 -38.02 -30.77 -4.75
N GLU A 125 -37.05 -31.69 -4.76
CA GLU A 125 -37.29 -33.07 -5.16
C GLU A 125 -36.62 -34.03 -4.18
N GLY A 126 -37.46 -34.84 -3.54
CA GLY A 126 -37.06 -35.73 -2.46
C GLY A 126 -36.56 -37.10 -2.93
N THR A 127 -35.93 -37.82 -2.00
CA THR A 127 -36.07 -39.28 -1.88
C THR A 127 -35.75 -39.71 -0.45
N THR A 128 -36.83 -40.04 0.24
CA THR A 128 -37.10 -41.06 1.28
C THR A 128 -35.95 -41.71 2.08
N ALA A 129 -35.96 -41.36 3.37
CA ALA A 129 -35.88 -42.19 4.59
C ALA A 129 -34.82 -43.31 4.74
N GLU A 130 -34.01 -43.16 5.80
CA GLU A 130 -34.05 -44.13 6.90
C GLU A 130 -33.70 -43.46 8.24
N ALA A 131 -34.48 -43.80 9.26
CA ALA A 131 -34.43 -43.21 10.59
C ALA A 131 -33.62 -44.07 11.55
N THR A 132 -32.85 -43.48 12.49
CA THR A 132 -32.93 -43.89 13.90
C THR A 132 -32.31 -42.90 14.91
N THR A 133 -33.13 -42.61 15.92
CA THR A 133 -32.84 -42.39 17.35
C THR A 133 -32.27 -41.07 17.89
N THR A 134 -33.21 -40.35 18.49
CA THR A 134 -33.15 -39.39 19.61
C THR A 134 -32.09 -39.67 20.69
N THR A 135 -31.39 -38.61 21.13
CA THR A 135 -31.10 -38.37 22.55
C THR A 135 -31.04 -36.86 22.81
N LYS A 136 -31.85 -36.43 23.78
CA LYS A 136 -32.04 -35.07 24.27
C LYS A 136 -31.11 -34.83 25.46
N LYS A 137 -30.23 -33.83 25.46
CA LYS A 137 -29.90 -33.08 26.71
C LYS A 137 -29.12 -31.76 26.51
N THR A 138 -29.77 -30.69 26.98
CA THR A 138 -29.25 -29.53 27.73
C THR A 138 -28.35 -28.51 27.03
N THR A 139 -28.99 -27.37 26.77
CA THR A 139 -28.48 -26.00 26.74
C THR A 139 -27.41 -25.71 27.80
N THR A 140 -26.26 -25.18 27.38
CA THR A 140 -25.49 -24.21 28.15
C THR A 140 -24.97 -23.17 27.17
N THR A 141 -25.44 -21.95 27.36
CA THR A 141 -25.09 -20.76 26.61
C THR A 141 -23.68 -20.31 27.00
N THR A 142 -22.76 -20.28 26.04
CA THR A 142 -21.51 -19.51 26.12
C THR A 142 -21.48 -18.59 24.91
N THR A 143 -21.40 -17.30 25.19
CA THR A 143 -21.21 -16.21 24.24
C THR A 143 -19.84 -16.35 23.59
N GLU A 144 -19.79 -16.67 22.30
CA GLU A 144 -18.62 -16.49 21.44
C GLU A 144 -18.90 -15.40 20.40
N GLU A 145 -17.91 -14.54 20.24
CA GLU A 145 -17.81 -13.42 19.30
C GLU A 145 -17.40 -13.98 17.91
N PRO A 146 -18.08 -13.63 16.80
CA PRO A 146 -17.76 -14.23 15.52
C PRO A 146 -16.57 -13.50 14.89
N THR A 147 -15.40 -14.11 14.92
CA THR A 147 -14.25 -13.68 14.11
C THR A 147 -14.48 -14.18 12.68
N THR A 148 -14.86 -13.27 11.78
CA THR A 148 -15.04 -13.55 10.35
C THR A 148 -13.68 -13.79 9.70
N GLN A 149 -13.40 -15.05 9.35
CA GLN A 149 -12.28 -15.43 8.49
C GLN A 149 -12.65 -15.13 7.03
N THR A 150 -11.89 -14.28 6.36
CA THR A 150 -12.00 -14.00 4.91
C THR A 150 -11.10 -15.00 4.14
N PRO A 151 -11.51 -15.48 2.95
CA PRO A 151 -10.74 -16.45 2.19
C PRO A 151 -9.52 -15.76 1.57
N VAL A 152 -8.34 -16.18 2.00
CA VAL A 152 -7.06 -15.73 1.44
C VAL A 152 -6.93 -16.32 0.03
N ALA A 153 -6.90 -15.47 -0.98
CA ALA A 153 -6.48 -15.88 -2.33
C ALA A 153 -5.10 -16.54 -2.24
N ASN A 154 -4.91 -17.66 -2.94
CA ASN A 154 -3.68 -18.47 -2.95
C ASN A 154 -2.47 -17.69 -3.49
N ILE A 155 -1.91 -16.80 -2.68
CA ILE A 155 -0.60 -16.19 -2.92
C ILE A 155 0.43 -17.27 -2.62
N THR A 156 0.96 -17.87 -3.68
CA THR A 156 1.92 -18.99 -3.64
C THR A 156 3.35 -18.50 -3.33
N ILE A 157 3.49 -17.46 -2.52
CA ILE A 157 4.82 -16.90 -2.18
C ILE A 157 5.43 -17.68 -1.01
N CYS A 158 4.58 -18.16 -0.10
CA CYS A 158 4.92 -19.08 0.97
C CYS A 158 4.16 -20.39 0.76
N HIS A 159 4.71 -21.28 -0.07
CA HIS A 159 4.05 -22.53 -0.49
C HIS A 159 3.34 -23.26 0.68
N GLY A 160 2.01 -23.30 0.62
CA GLY A 160 1.18 -24.04 1.57
C GLY A 160 0.96 -23.37 2.93
N ILE A 161 1.34 -22.10 3.10
CA ILE A 161 1.05 -21.32 4.31
C ILE A 161 -0.12 -20.36 4.03
N THR A 162 -1.13 -20.38 4.90
CA THR A 162 -2.28 -19.48 4.81
C THR A 162 -2.65 -19.03 6.22
N ALA A 163 -2.84 -17.72 6.40
CA ALA A 163 -3.28 -17.17 7.67
C ALA A 163 -4.60 -17.82 8.12
N GLY A 164 -4.71 -18.11 9.42
CA GLY A 164 -5.88 -18.79 9.99
C GLY A 164 -5.85 -20.32 9.90
N LEU A 165 -4.97 -20.91 9.07
CA LEU A 165 -4.82 -22.37 9.03
C LEU A 165 -3.93 -22.88 10.18
N PRO A 166 -4.16 -24.12 10.66
CA PRO A 166 -3.38 -24.68 11.74
C PRO A 166 -1.92 -24.92 11.32
N CYS A 167 -1.00 -24.65 12.25
CA CYS A 167 0.41 -25.01 12.14
C CYS A 167 0.77 -26.03 13.21
N GLY A 168 1.38 -27.13 12.77
CA GLY A 168 1.82 -28.23 13.64
C GLY A 168 3.15 -27.93 14.31
N LYS A 169 3.51 -28.77 15.31
CA LYS A 169 4.70 -28.57 16.14
C LYS A 169 6.04 -28.49 15.40
N ASN A 170 6.11 -29.04 14.18
CA ASN A 170 7.30 -29.06 13.32
C ASN A 170 7.26 -28.02 12.19
N GLN A 171 6.16 -27.28 12.04
CA GLN A 171 5.98 -26.26 11.00
C GLN A 171 6.44 -24.90 11.53
N CYS A 172 7.71 -24.84 11.93
CA CYS A 172 8.31 -23.67 12.59
C CYS A 172 9.14 -22.81 11.65
N GLN A 173 9.09 -23.05 10.34
CA GLN A 173 9.81 -22.24 9.37
C GLN A 173 8.94 -21.02 9.05
N PRO A 174 9.24 -19.84 9.60
CA PRO A 174 8.58 -18.63 9.15
C PRO A 174 8.96 -18.40 7.69
N CYS A 175 8.02 -17.84 6.93
CA CYS A 175 8.25 -17.49 5.54
C CYS A 175 8.05 -15.99 5.39
N GLY A 176 9.09 -15.32 4.92
CA GLY A 176 9.05 -13.91 4.58
C GLY A 176 8.92 -13.70 3.09
N TYR A 177 8.31 -12.59 2.71
CA TYR A 177 8.31 -12.08 1.37
C TYR A 177 8.29 -10.56 1.43
N CYS A 178 8.36 -9.89 0.30
CA CYS A 178 7.99 -8.49 0.28
C CYS A 178 7.05 -8.18 -0.86
N TRP A 179 6.38 -7.05 -0.69
CA TRP A 179 5.38 -6.56 -1.62
C TRP A 179 5.29 -5.06 -1.45
N ASN A 180 5.40 -4.31 -2.55
CA ASN A 180 5.37 -2.85 -2.52
C ASN A 180 6.32 -2.26 -1.47
N LEU A 181 7.55 -2.79 -1.38
CA LEU A 181 8.62 -2.27 -0.50
C LEU A 181 8.37 -2.48 0.99
N HIS A 182 7.34 -3.25 1.31
CA HIS A 182 7.05 -3.69 2.65
C HIS A 182 7.37 -5.16 2.73
N SER A 183 8.11 -5.54 3.76
CA SER A 183 8.34 -6.93 4.07
C SER A 183 7.19 -7.48 4.90
N PHE A 184 6.70 -8.64 4.49
CA PHE A 184 5.65 -9.39 5.15
C PHE A 184 6.17 -10.76 5.53
N TYR A 185 5.61 -11.35 6.56
CA TYR A 185 5.99 -12.69 6.96
C TYR A 185 4.84 -13.45 7.61
N PHE A 186 4.94 -14.77 7.53
CA PHE A 186 4.09 -15.69 8.26
C PHE A 186 4.86 -16.28 9.43
N ARG A 187 4.21 -16.34 10.60
CA ARG A 187 4.71 -17.11 11.75
C ARG A 187 3.60 -17.94 12.36
N CYS A 188 4.00 -19.06 12.97
CA CYS A 188 3.07 -19.92 13.71
C CYS A 188 2.84 -19.32 15.10
N GLN A 189 1.64 -18.78 15.35
CA GLN A 189 1.21 -18.38 16.69
C GLN A 189 0.82 -19.64 17.46
N ARG A 190 1.73 -20.11 18.31
CA ARG A 190 1.56 -21.36 19.07
C ARG A 190 0.68 -21.14 20.29
N ASP A 191 -0.19 -22.11 20.52
CA ASP A 191 -0.95 -22.24 21.76
C ASP A 191 -0.29 -23.32 22.62
N PHE A 192 0.07 -22.96 23.84
CA PHE A 192 0.74 -23.84 24.79
C PHE A 192 -0.27 -24.34 25.82
N PRO A 193 -0.79 -25.56 25.68
CA PRO A 193 -1.77 -26.08 26.61
C PRO A 193 -1.16 -26.17 28.01
N SER A 194 -1.98 -25.89 29.04
CA SER A 194 -1.56 -25.99 30.43
C SER A 194 -1.23 -27.44 30.85
N ASP A 195 -1.83 -28.42 30.18
CA ASP A 195 -1.47 -29.84 30.34
C ASP A 195 -0.30 -30.18 29.38
N PRO A 196 0.90 -30.51 29.91
CA PRO A 196 2.07 -30.84 29.10
C PRO A 196 1.93 -32.15 28.29
N LYS A 197 0.85 -32.92 28.48
CA LYS A 197 0.56 -34.12 27.69
C LYS A 197 -0.18 -33.82 26.39
N LEU A 198 -0.74 -32.63 26.24
CA LEU A 198 -1.40 -32.20 25.01
C LEU A 198 -0.36 -31.73 24.00
N ASP A 199 -0.56 -32.05 22.72
CA ASP A 199 0.30 -31.57 21.65
C ASP A 199 0.20 -30.04 21.55
N ILE A 200 1.33 -29.39 21.31
CA ILE A 200 1.37 -27.95 21.03
C ILE A 200 0.72 -27.71 19.66
N THR A 201 -0.34 -26.93 19.66
CA THR A 201 -1.05 -26.48 18.45
C THR A 201 -0.65 -25.04 18.11
N GLY A 202 -1.13 -24.54 16.98
CA GLY A 202 -0.96 -23.14 16.62
C GLY A 202 -1.74 -22.79 15.37
N VAL A 203 -1.78 -21.50 15.06
CA VAL A 203 -2.39 -20.95 13.86
C VAL A 203 -1.37 -20.08 13.14
N TRP A 204 -1.29 -20.17 11.82
CA TRP A 204 -0.49 -19.25 11.03
C TRP A 204 -1.07 -17.84 11.11
N VAL A 205 -0.23 -16.87 11.47
CA VAL A 205 -0.56 -15.45 11.41
C VAL A 205 0.30 -14.77 10.35
N HIS A 206 -0.30 -13.78 9.70
CA HIS A 206 0.34 -12.92 8.71
C HIS A 206 0.61 -11.58 9.34
N GLU A 207 1.85 -11.11 9.23
CA GLU A 207 2.29 -9.85 9.82
C GLU A 207 3.16 -9.10 8.81
N SER A 208 3.33 -7.80 9.03
CA SER A 208 4.26 -6.95 8.30
C SER A 208 5.36 -6.46 9.22
N CYS A 209 6.55 -6.26 8.68
CA CYS A 209 7.56 -5.48 9.34
C CYS A 209 7.18 -4.00 9.36
N ASP A 210 7.59 -3.29 10.42
CA ASP A 210 7.47 -1.84 10.49
C ASP A 210 8.26 -1.18 9.34
N GLY A 211 7.90 0.04 8.96
CA GLY A 211 8.18 0.62 7.64
C GLY A 211 9.62 0.50 7.09
N ASP A 212 10.66 0.72 7.89
CA ASP A 212 12.07 0.63 7.45
C ASP A 212 12.73 -0.73 7.73
N LEU A 213 11.95 -1.69 8.23
CA LEU A 213 12.41 -3.02 8.59
C LEU A 213 11.98 -4.06 7.56
N TRP A 214 12.82 -5.08 7.45
CA TRP A 214 12.72 -6.16 6.47
C TRP A 214 12.82 -7.49 7.20
N TRP A 215 12.03 -8.46 6.78
CA TRP A 215 12.08 -9.79 7.37
C TRP A 215 13.43 -10.43 7.07
N ASP A 216 14.15 -10.74 8.14
CA ASP A 216 15.45 -11.39 8.13
C ASP A 216 15.28 -12.84 8.61
N PRO A 217 15.31 -13.84 7.70
CA PRO A 217 15.21 -15.24 8.09
C PRO A 217 16.49 -15.77 8.77
N ASP A 218 17.60 -15.03 8.71
CA ASP A 218 18.86 -15.42 9.31
C ASP A 218 18.95 -14.99 10.79
N LEU A 219 18.09 -14.06 11.21
CA LEU A 219 18.09 -13.56 12.58
C LEU A 219 17.43 -14.57 13.55
N LYS A 220 18.27 -15.36 14.21
CA LYS A 220 17.84 -16.32 15.23
C LYS A 220 17.74 -15.64 16.61
N PRO A 221 16.67 -15.92 17.40
CA PRO A 221 16.66 -15.51 18.79
C PRO A 221 17.83 -16.15 19.54
N SER A 222 18.43 -15.42 20.46
CA SER A 222 19.63 -15.79 21.24
C SER A 222 19.43 -16.97 22.21
N SER A 223 18.32 -17.71 22.11
CA SER A 223 17.90 -18.75 23.05
C SER A 223 18.65 -20.09 22.93
N GLY A 224 19.74 -20.16 22.18
CA GLY A 224 20.61 -21.36 22.13
C GLY A 224 19.95 -22.60 21.53
N VAL A 225 18.86 -22.44 20.77
CA VAL A 225 18.22 -23.54 20.03
C VAL A 225 19.00 -23.72 18.73
N GLU A 226 19.80 -24.79 18.64
CA GLU A 226 20.87 -24.89 17.64
C GLU A 226 20.41 -24.99 16.19
N ASP A 227 19.18 -25.39 15.87
CA ASP A 227 18.79 -25.62 14.48
C ASP A 227 17.48 -24.96 14.09
N GLY A 228 17.56 -23.96 13.21
CA GLY A 228 16.53 -23.69 12.21
C GLY A 228 15.27 -22.92 12.63
N PHE A 229 15.22 -22.30 13.81
CA PHE A 229 14.02 -21.60 14.25
C PHE A 229 14.25 -20.10 14.44
N GLY A 230 13.52 -19.31 13.66
CA GLY A 230 13.41 -17.87 13.85
C GLY A 230 13.70 -17.06 12.60
N GLY A 231 13.19 -15.84 12.66
CA GLY A 231 13.53 -14.70 11.83
C GLY A 231 12.92 -13.49 12.53
N ALA A 232 13.34 -12.30 12.16
CA ALA A 232 12.77 -11.08 12.72
C ALA A 232 12.89 -9.94 11.73
N CYS A 233 12.10 -8.89 11.96
CA CYS A 233 12.26 -7.65 11.24
C CYS A 233 13.58 -6.97 11.62
N ASN A 234 14.40 -6.66 10.62
CA ASN A 234 15.73 -6.09 10.77
C ASN A 234 15.94 -4.97 9.74
N LYS A 235 16.93 -4.11 9.96
CA LYS A 235 17.28 -3.07 8.98
C LYS A 235 17.89 -3.70 7.73
N TRP A 236 17.62 -3.09 6.57
CA TRP A 236 18.17 -3.53 5.27
C TRP A 236 19.68 -3.78 5.31
N ASP A 237 20.44 -2.87 5.91
CA ASP A 237 21.91 -2.96 5.99
C ASP A 237 22.42 -4.12 6.84
N ASN A 238 21.57 -4.67 7.71
CA ASN A 238 21.90 -5.79 8.58
C ASN A 238 21.54 -7.15 7.95
N LEU A 239 20.81 -7.16 6.85
CA LEU A 239 20.45 -8.39 6.14
C LEU A 239 21.69 -9.05 5.51
N SER A 240 21.69 -10.38 5.44
CA SER A 240 22.72 -11.09 4.68
C SER A 240 22.65 -10.74 3.19
N ASN A 241 23.77 -10.85 2.47
CA ASN A 241 23.80 -10.59 1.03
C ASN A 241 22.80 -11.47 0.28
N ALA A 242 22.72 -12.75 0.64
CA ALA A 242 21.78 -13.69 0.01
C ALA A 242 20.31 -13.26 0.21
N THR A 243 19.95 -12.78 1.40
CA THR A 243 18.59 -12.28 1.68
C THR A 243 18.31 -11.00 0.89
N ARG A 244 19.26 -10.06 0.82
CA ARG A 244 19.12 -8.85 0.00
C ARG A 244 18.98 -9.16 -1.48
N ASP A 245 19.83 -10.04 -2.01
CA ASP A 245 19.77 -10.48 -3.42
C ASP A 245 18.41 -11.12 -3.73
N GLY A 246 17.84 -11.88 -2.80
CA GLY A 246 16.48 -12.42 -2.91
C GLY A 246 15.41 -11.35 -3.02
N TYR A 247 15.45 -10.33 -2.16
CA TYR A 247 14.52 -9.19 -2.25
C TYR A 247 14.74 -8.36 -3.52
N LEU A 248 15.97 -8.15 -3.95
CA LEU A 248 16.29 -7.41 -5.19
C LEU A 248 15.93 -8.18 -6.46
N ALA A 249 15.84 -9.51 -6.40
CA ALA A 249 15.43 -10.35 -7.52
C ALA A 249 13.90 -10.53 -7.63
N ASP A 250 13.14 -10.25 -6.56
CA ASP A 250 11.68 -10.35 -6.57
C ASP A 250 11.08 -9.07 -7.16
N GLU A 251 10.44 -9.16 -8.33
CA GLU A 251 9.79 -8.05 -9.04
C GLU A 251 8.74 -7.30 -8.18
N ASN A 252 8.18 -7.96 -7.14
CA ASN A 252 7.25 -7.33 -6.20
C ASN A 252 7.95 -6.49 -5.12
N CYS A 253 9.28 -6.62 -5.02
CA CYS A 253 10.15 -6.01 -4.04
C CYS A 253 11.14 -4.99 -4.60
N VAL A 254 11.37 -5.00 -5.90
CA VAL A 254 12.28 -4.05 -6.53
C VAL A 254 11.64 -2.66 -6.50
N ILE A 255 12.13 -1.79 -5.62
CA ILE A 255 12.37 -0.39 -6.00
C ILE A 255 13.34 -0.52 -7.17
N ILE A 256 12.91 -0.31 -8.42
CA ILE A 256 13.82 0.34 -9.36
C ILE A 256 13.84 1.74 -8.79
N PRO A 257 14.92 2.20 -8.14
CA PRO A 257 14.91 3.54 -7.64
C PRO A 257 14.62 4.41 -8.85
N GLU A 258 13.53 5.19 -8.81
CA GLU A 258 13.37 6.38 -9.66
C GLU A 258 14.43 7.45 -9.26
N VAL A 259 15.57 7.01 -8.75
CA VAL A 259 16.74 7.83 -8.54
C VAL A 259 17.37 7.82 -9.91
N CYS A 260 17.48 9.01 -10.48
CA CYS A 260 18.25 9.16 -11.68
C CYS A 260 19.65 8.55 -11.44
N GLU A 261 20.28 8.06 -12.49
CA GLU A 261 21.58 7.44 -12.41
C GLU A 261 22.58 8.27 -13.21
N TRP A 262 23.80 8.34 -12.70
CA TRP A 262 24.93 8.95 -13.38
C TRP A 262 26.07 7.98 -13.38
N GLY A 263 26.78 7.90 -14.49
CA GLY A 263 27.91 6.99 -14.59
C GLY A 263 28.89 7.33 -15.68
N GLN A 264 29.95 6.53 -15.74
CA GLN A 264 30.93 6.55 -16.82
C GLN A 264 31.05 5.15 -17.39
N ASP A 265 31.16 5.07 -18.71
CA ASP A 265 31.56 3.81 -19.35
C ASP A 265 33.04 3.53 -19.07
N GLU A 266 33.42 2.26 -19.14
CA GLU A 266 34.79 1.80 -18.87
C GLU A 266 35.85 2.50 -19.74
N GLU A 267 35.50 2.80 -20.99
CA GLU A 267 36.38 3.51 -21.93
C GLU A 267 36.48 5.02 -21.67
N ASP A 268 35.54 5.57 -20.90
CA ASP A 268 35.44 6.99 -20.57
C ASP A 268 35.92 7.34 -19.18
N LYS A 269 36.39 6.34 -18.41
CA LYS A 269 36.99 6.56 -17.10
C LYS A 269 38.02 7.68 -17.16
N CYS A 270 37.89 8.63 -16.24
CA CYS A 270 38.82 9.74 -16.07
C CYS A 270 38.83 10.76 -17.23
N THR A 271 37.76 10.78 -18.02
CA THR A 271 37.47 11.83 -19.00
C THR A 271 36.39 12.78 -18.45
N GLY A 272 35.99 13.76 -19.27
CA GLY A 272 34.81 14.59 -19.00
C GLY A 272 33.49 13.92 -19.41
N ARG A 273 33.50 12.81 -20.15
CA ARG A 273 32.28 12.15 -20.63
C ARG A 273 31.63 11.36 -19.52
N TYR A 274 30.31 11.41 -19.40
CA TYR A 274 29.51 10.65 -18.44
C TYR A 274 28.12 10.47 -19.03
N TRP A 275 27.29 9.62 -18.43
CA TRP A 275 25.91 9.45 -18.85
C TRP A 275 24.97 9.79 -17.69
N TYR A 276 23.74 10.16 -18.05
CA TYR A 276 22.61 10.40 -17.15
C TYR A 276 21.43 9.54 -17.60
N TYR A 277 20.71 8.95 -16.65
CA TYR A 277 19.50 8.18 -16.95
C TYR A 277 18.42 8.48 -15.92
N ASP A 278 17.26 8.93 -16.39
CA ASP A 278 16.05 9.05 -15.58
C ASP A 278 15.00 8.05 -16.06
N PRO A 279 14.75 6.97 -15.31
CA PRO A 279 13.81 5.92 -15.74
C PRO A 279 12.36 6.41 -15.86
N LYS A 280 12.03 7.61 -15.34
CA LYS A 280 10.68 8.18 -15.41
C LYS A 280 10.41 8.95 -16.70
N HIS A 281 11.45 9.54 -17.27
CA HIS A 281 11.32 10.48 -18.38
C HIS A 281 12.09 10.05 -19.64
N MET A 282 12.93 9.02 -19.54
CA MET A 282 13.84 8.61 -20.60
C MET A 282 13.72 7.11 -20.88
N GLU A 283 13.64 6.75 -22.16
CA GLU A 283 13.69 5.35 -22.61
C GLU A 283 15.13 4.84 -22.68
N ASP A 284 16.07 5.74 -22.95
CA ASP A 284 17.51 5.50 -23.06
C ASP A 284 18.29 6.52 -22.21
N ARG A 285 19.49 6.14 -21.77
CA ARG A 285 20.42 7.07 -21.11
C ARG A 285 20.93 8.15 -22.09
N GLU A 286 21.24 9.32 -21.59
CA GLU A 286 21.82 10.44 -22.33
C GLU A 286 23.31 10.58 -22.00
N ASP A 287 24.14 10.63 -23.03
CA ASP A 287 25.57 10.90 -22.89
C ASP A 287 25.83 12.40 -22.80
N LEU A 288 26.59 12.80 -21.80
CA LEU A 288 26.90 14.17 -21.40
C LEU A 288 28.42 14.38 -21.31
N GLU A 289 28.85 15.63 -21.32
CA GLU A 289 30.26 15.99 -21.22
C GLU A 289 30.48 17.16 -20.26
N CYS A 290 31.48 17.03 -19.39
CA CYS A 290 31.91 18.09 -18.51
C CYS A 290 32.49 19.28 -19.30
N PRO A 291 32.40 20.51 -18.76
CA PRO A 291 33.08 21.67 -19.33
C PRO A 291 34.59 21.46 -19.51
N ASP A 292 35.17 22.15 -20.50
CA ASP A 292 36.59 22.03 -20.89
C ASP A 292 37.55 22.04 -19.68
N GLY A 293 38.35 20.98 -19.58
CA GLY A 293 39.37 20.82 -18.54
C GLY A 293 38.86 20.32 -17.19
N LEU A 294 37.58 19.95 -17.08
CA LEU A 294 37.02 19.21 -15.95
C LEU A 294 36.86 17.73 -16.30
N LYS A 295 36.82 16.89 -15.28
CA LYS A 295 36.52 15.46 -15.40
C LYS A 295 35.34 15.11 -14.49
N TRP A 296 34.59 14.11 -14.89
CA TRP A 296 33.51 13.58 -14.06
C TRP A 296 34.12 12.78 -12.88
N ASP A 297 33.67 13.10 -11.68
CA ASP A 297 34.00 12.37 -10.45
C ASP A 297 32.78 11.54 -10.04
N GLN A 298 32.88 10.22 -10.23
CA GLN A 298 31.81 9.28 -9.91
C GLN A 298 31.44 9.30 -8.43
N ALA A 299 32.39 9.56 -7.53
CA ALA A 299 32.14 9.50 -6.10
C ALA A 299 31.35 10.71 -5.59
N SER A 300 31.47 11.87 -6.25
CA SER A 300 30.77 13.10 -5.89
C SER A 300 29.68 13.51 -6.89
N GLU A 301 29.48 12.71 -7.94
CA GLU A 301 28.51 12.93 -9.01
C GLU A 301 28.58 14.34 -9.59
N THR A 302 29.82 14.84 -9.81
CA THR A 302 30.02 16.19 -10.34
C THR A 302 31.29 16.34 -11.20
N CYS A 303 31.31 17.37 -12.03
CA CYS A 303 32.47 17.74 -12.83
C CYS A 303 33.46 18.59 -12.01
N ARG A 304 34.70 18.14 -11.85
CA ARG A 304 35.72 18.85 -11.08
C ARG A 304 37.11 18.79 -11.73
N LYS A 305 38.01 19.65 -11.24
CA LYS A 305 39.43 19.59 -11.60
C LYS A 305 40.10 18.49 -10.78
N CYS A 306 40.80 17.60 -11.45
CA CYS A 306 41.50 16.50 -10.82
C CYS A 306 42.99 16.81 -10.82
N VAL A 307 43.65 16.53 -9.69
CA VAL A 307 45.00 17.04 -9.43
C VAL A 307 46.04 16.14 -10.08
N ASP A 308 45.78 14.82 -10.17
CA ASP A 308 46.62 13.85 -10.86
C ASP A 308 45.80 12.67 -11.42
N GLY A 309 45.86 12.46 -12.74
CA GLY A 309 45.27 11.28 -13.38
C GLY A 309 43.75 11.19 -13.26
N CYS A 310 43.28 10.13 -12.59
CA CYS A 310 41.88 9.76 -12.40
C CYS A 310 41.32 10.15 -11.04
N GLU A 311 42.18 10.55 -10.10
CA GLU A 311 41.76 10.90 -8.75
C GLU A 311 41.34 12.35 -8.71
N CYS A 312 40.03 12.49 -8.79
CA CYS A 312 39.27 13.64 -8.38
C CYS A 312 38.90 13.37 -6.92
#